data_AF-A0A832E6G6-F1
#
_entry.id   AF-A0A832E6G6-F1
#
_cell.length_a   1.000
_cell.length_b   1.000
_cell.length_c   1.000
_cell.angle_alpha   90.00
_cell.angle_beta   90.00
_cell.angle_gamma   90.00
#
_symmetry.space_group_name_H-M   'P 1'
#
loop_
_entity.id
_entity.type
_entity.pdbx_description
1 polymer ?
#
loop_
_entity_poly.entity_id
_entity_poly.type
_entity_poly.pdbx_seq_one_letter_code
_entity_poly.pdbx_strand_id
1 'polypeptide(L)'
;MQTDYIYWKRKALRTTRLIWLAILTVPILAIIICQFGHASLSSTATTLPLIGLRTIFYCVAILLFPLMRLFRNRRLIRSTDKQFDPQQLTQRFKNRVFVSLLMAEFILWLGLILCLLGDHIFSFYLLIGLSVLAMIIYRPQPSELNELHT
;
A
#
# COMPACT_ATOMS: atom_id res chain seq x y z
N MET A 1 32.53 7.08 10.74
CA MET A 1 31.24 7.76 11.01
C MET A 1 30.50 8.18 9.74
N GLN A 2 31.02 9.05 8.85
CA GLN A 2 30.26 9.48 7.66
C GLN A 2 30.16 8.41 6.54
N THR A 3 31.17 7.53 6.42
CA THR A 3 31.17 6.39 5.50
C THR A 3 30.16 5.30 5.89
N ASP A 4 30.01 5.04 7.19
CA ASP A 4 29.10 4.04 7.73
C ASP A 4 27.63 4.43 7.48
N TYR A 5 27.30 5.72 7.65
CA TYR A 5 25.97 6.26 7.38
C TYR A 5 25.56 6.08 5.91
N ILE A 6 26.45 6.38 4.96
CA ILE A 6 26.19 6.23 3.52
C ILE A 6 25.92 4.75 3.16
N TYR A 7 26.64 3.83 3.79
CA TYR A 7 26.44 2.40 3.59
C TYR A 7 25.06 1.95 4.10
N TRP A 8 24.70 2.29 5.34
CA TRP A 8 23.39 1.93 5.92
C TRP A 8 22.21 2.52 5.13
N LYS A 9 22.34 3.77 4.68
CA LYS A 9 21.33 4.43 3.84
C LYS A 9 21.12 3.71 2.51
N ARG A 10 22.20 3.38 1.79
CA ARG A 10 22.10 2.65 0.51
C ARG A 10 21.49 1.25 0.70
N LYS A 11 21.88 0.55 1.76
CA LYS A 11 21.35 -0.78 2.10
C LYS A 11 19.84 -0.71 2.37
N ALA A 12 19.40 0.20 3.26
CA ALA A 12 17.99 0.36 3.61
C ALA A 12 17.11 0.69 2.39
N LEU A 13 17.54 1.62 1.54
CA LEU A 13 16.81 1.99 0.34
C LEU A 13 16.70 0.85 -0.67
N ARG A 14 17.76 0.05 -0.83
CA ARG A 14 17.74 -1.11 -1.72
C ARG A 14 16.77 -2.16 -1.22
N THR A 15 16.78 -2.48 0.07
CA THR A 15 15.84 -3.45 0.67
C THR A 15 14.40 -3.00 0.49
N THR A 16 14.07 -1.75 0.80
CA THR A 16 12.68 -1.25 0.69
C THR A 16 12.22 -1.17 -0.76
N ARG A 17 13.10 -0.89 -1.74
CA ARG A 17 12.76 -0.97 -3.17
C ARG A 17 12.47 -2.38 -3.64
N LEU A 18 13.24 -3.37 -3.17
CA LEU A 18 12.98 -4.77 -3.51
C LEU A 18 11.64 -5.25 -2.92
N ILE A 19 11.35 -4.90 -1.67
CA ILE A 19 10.05 -5.19 -1.03
C ILE A 19 8.91 -4.55 -1.83
N TRP A 20 9.06 -3.28 -2.23
CA TRP A 20 8.08 -2.58 -3.04
C TRP A 20 7.83 -3.27 -4.40
N LEU A 21 8.90 -3.69 -5.10
CA LEU A 21 8.78 -4.44 -6.36
C LEU A 21 8.10 -5.79 -6.16
N ALA A 22 8.42 -6.51 -5.08
CA ALA A 22 7.79 -7.78 -4.76
C ALA A 22 6.28 -7.61 -4.51
N ILE A 23 5.87 -6.59 -3.75
CA ILE A 23 4.46 -6.33 -3.46
C ILE A 23 3.68 -5.94 -4.73
N LEU A 24 4.32 -5.28 -5.70
CA LEU A 24 3.70 -4.91 -6.97
C LEU A 24 3.31 -6.14 -7.81
N THR A 25 3.86 -7.33 -7.52
CA THR A 25 3.44 -8.57 -8.18
C THR A 25 2.09 -9.10 -7.69
N VAL A 26 1.67 -8.74 -6.46
CA VAL A 26 0.42 -9.24 -5.85
C VAL A 26 -0.83 -8.78 -6.63
N PRO A 27 -0.95 -7.52 -7.08
CA PRO A 27 -2.01 -7.10 -7.99
C PRO A 27 -2.10 -7.96 -9.26
N ILE A 28 -0.96 -8.32 -9.86
CA ILE A 28 -0.95 -9.12 -11.09
C ILE A 28 -1.57 -10.51 -10.82
N LEU A 29 -1.19 -11.14 -9.71
CA LEU A 29 -1.76 -12.41 -9.29
C LEU A 29 -3.27 -12.31 -9.00
N ALA A 30 -3.70 -11.22 -8.36
CA ALA A 30 -5.11 -10.96 -8.09
C ALA A 30 -5.96 -10.85 -9.38
N ILE A 31 -5.43 -10.23 -10.43
CA ILE A 31 -6.10 -10.15 -11.74
C ILE A 31 -6.32 -11.54 -12.32
N ILE A 32 -5.28 -12.38 -12.28
CA ILE A 32 -5.34 -13.75 -12.77
C ILE A 32 -6.43 -14.52 -12.00
N ILE A 33 -6.36 -14.52 -10.67
CA ILE A 33 -7.35 -15.21 -9.82
C ILE A 33 -8.77 -14.75 -10.15
N CYS A 34 -8.97 -13.44 -10.27
CA CYS A 34 -10.28 -12.87 -10.55
C CYS A 34 -10.81 -13.25 -11.95
N GLN A 35 -9.96 -13.20 -13.00
CA GLN A 35 -10.41 -13.57 -14.35
C GLN A 35 -10.81 -15.05 -14.47
N PHE A 36 -10.02 -15.95 -13.89
CA PHE A 36 -10.32 -17.39 -13.92
C PHE A 36 -11.48 -17.76 -12.98
N GLY A 37 -11.57 -17.12 -11.81
CA GLY A 37 -12.63 -17.37 -10.84
C GLY A 37 -13.99 -16.82 -11.30
N HIS A 38 -14.03 -15.60 -11.81
CA HIS A 38 -15.29 -14.92 -12.15
C HIS A 38 -16.09 -15.63 -13.26
N ALA A 39 -15.42 -16.29 -14.21
CA ALA A 39 -16.05 -17.10 -15.24
C ALA A 39 -16.90 -18.25 -14.63
N SER A 40 -16.52 -18.75 -13.46
CA SER A 40 -17.23 -19.84 -12.76
C SER A 40 -18.36 -19.33 -11.85
N LEU A 41 -18.30 -18.08 -11.38
CA LEU A 41 -19.23 -17.54 -10.38
C LEU A 41 -20.37 -16.70 -10.96
N SER A 42 -20.20 -16.11 -12.16
CA SER A 42 -21.23 -15.27 -12.79
C SER A 42 -22.55 -16.00 -13.08
N SER A 43 -22.56 -17.34 -13.14
CA SER A 43 -23.77 -18.14 -13.35
C SER A 43 -24.60 -18.35 -12.09
N THR A 44 -24.05 -18.07 -10.90
CA THR A 44 -24.72 -18.24 -9.61
C THR A 44 -25.00 -16.87 -9.02
N ALA A 45 -25.97 -16.15 -9.60
CA ALA A 45 -26.42 -14.85 -9.11
C ALA A 45 -26.84 -14.97 -7.64
N THR A 46 -25.95 -14.57 -6.74
CA THR A 46 -26.13 -14.68 -5.31
C THR A 46 -27.12 -13.59 -4.88
N THR A 47 -28.08 -13.92 -4.04
CA THR A 47 -29.16 -13.02 -3.57
C THR A 47 -28.69 -11.86 -2.67
N LEU A 48 -27.38 -11.65 -2.54
CA LEU A 48 -26.77 -10.60 -1.76
C LEU A 48 -26.83 -9.25 -2.50
N PRO A 49 -27.20 -8.14 -1.83
CA PRO A 49 -27.18 -6.81 -2.43
C PRO A 49 -25.73 -6.30 -2.57
N LEU A 50 -25.03 -6.78 -3.59
CA LEU A 50 -23.63 -6.42 -3.93
C LEU A 50 -23.42 -4.91 -4.09
N ILE A 51 -24.47 -4.18 -4.48
CA ILE A 51 -24.44 -2.72 -4.63
C ILE A 51 -24.09 -2.00 -3.31
N GLY A 52 -24.59 -2.49 -2.18
CA GLY A 52 -24.32 -1.92 -0.86
C GLY A 52 -22.87 -2.14 -0.46
N LEU A 53 -22.37 -3.37 -0.64
CA LEU A 53 -20.99 -3.75 -0.33
C LEU A 53 -19.98 -2.96 -1.16
N ARG A 54 -20.24 -2.80 -2.46
CA ARG A 54 -19.42 -1.99 -3.36
C ARG A 54 -19.29 -0.55 -2.88
N THR A 55 -20.41 0.05 -2.48
CA THR A 55 -20.45 1.43 -1.98
C THR A 55 -19.61 1.56 -0.71
N ILE A 56 -19.73 0.62 0.23
CA ILE A 56 -18.91 0.60 1.45
C ILE A 56 -17.43 0.47 1.12
N PHE A 57 -17.06 -0.44 0.21
CA PHE A 57 -15.66 -0.66 -0.15
C PHE A 57 -15.04 0.55 -0.85
N TYR A 58 -15.81 1.26 -1.68
CA TYR A 58 -15.36 2.52 -2.29
C TYR A 58 -15.19 3.62 -1.24
N CYS A 59 -16.13 3.77 -0.32
CA CYS A 59 -15.99 4.73 0.79
C CYS A 59 -14.73 4.43 1.61
N VAL A 60 -14.49 3.16 1.96
CA VAL A 60 -13.29 2.74 2.70
C VAL A 60 -12.02 3.04 1.89
N ALA A 61 -11.99 2.70 0.60
CA ALA A 61 -10.84 2.99 -0.27
C ALA A 61 -10.55 4.50 -0.35
N ILE A 62 -11.57 5.34 -0.48
CA ILE A 62 -11.43 6.81 -0.51
C ILE A 62 -10.90 7.33 0.82
N LEU A 63 -11.40 6.84 1.96
CA LEU A 63 -10.95 7.24 3.30
C LEU A 63 -9.52 6.77 3.62
N LEU A 64 -9.07 5.67 3.01
CA LEU A 64 -7.71 5.18 3.15
C LEU A 64 -6.66 6.13 2.57
N PHE A 65 -6.97 6.90 1.52
CA PHE A 65 -6.04 7.87 0.94
C PHE A 65 -5.57 8.97 1.92
N PRO A 66 -6.46 9.75 2.56
CA PRO A 66 -6.04 10.73 3.55
C PRO A 66 -5.41 10.06 4.77
N LEU A 67 -5.86 8.86 5.15
CA LEU A 67 -5.30 8.12 6.28
C LEU A 67 -3.83 7.72 6.02
N MET A 68 -3.51 7.19 4.84
CA MET A 68 -2.13 6.91 4.41
C MET A 68 -1.25 8.18 4.45
N ARG A 69 -1.83 9.33 4.08
CA ARG A 69 -1.15 10.63 4.17
C ARG A 69 -0.85 11.03 5.61
N LEU A 70 -1.74 10.74 6.56
CA LEU A 70 -1.52 10.99 7.98
C LEU A 70 -0.37 10.13 8.53
N PHE A 71 -0.33 8.83 8.19
CA PHE A 71 0.76 7.94 8.60
C PHE A 71 2.11 8.37 8.02
N ARG A 72 2.11 8.97 6.82
CA ARG A 72 3.31 9.52 6.19
C ARG A 72 3.62 10.95 6.60
N ASN A 73 2.80 11.58 7.45
CA ASN A 73 3.00 12.96 7.82
C ASN A 73 4.33 13.14 8.55
N ARG A 74 5.21 13.95 7.95
CA ARG A 74 6.61 14.11 8.36
C ARG A 74 6.74 14.95 9.63
N ARG A 75 5.76 15.83 9.90
CA ARG A 75 5.80 16.82 10.99
C ARG A 75 5.79 16.21 12.39
N LEU A 76 5.12 15.07 12.58
CA LEU A 76 4.95 14.46 13.91
C LEU A 76 6.24 13.93 14.55
N ILE A 77 7.30 13.68 13.77
CA ILE A 77 8.57 13.14 14.30
C ILE A 77 9.63 14.22 14.50
N ARG A 78 9.52 15.35 13.78
CA ARG A 78 10.46 16.48 13.93
C ARG A 78 10.39 17.11 15.33
N SER A 79 9.26 16.92 16.02
CA SER A 79 8.97 17.52 17.32
C SER A 79 9.41 16.71 18.54
N THR A 80 9.80 15.44 18.40
CA THR A 80 9.91 14.57 19.60
C THR A 80 11.33 14.29 20.10
N ASP A 81 12.40 14.33 19.30
CA ASP A 81 13.72 14.17 19.95
C ASP A 81 14.93 14.56 19.10
N LYS A 82 15.86 15.29 19.71
CA LYS A 82 17.12 15.78 19.12
C LYS A 82 18.25 14.73 19.15
N GLN A 83 18.00 13.52 19.66
CA GLN A 83 19.02 12.47 19.81
C GLN A 83 18.46 11.08 19.48
N PHE A 84 18.19 10.79 18.21
CA PHE A 84 17.91 9.41 17.79
C PHE A 84 19.11 8.77 17.10
N ASP A 85 19.44 7.54 17.54
CA ASP A 85 20.41 6.66 16.88
C ASP A 85 20.01 6.47 15.40
N PRO A 86 20.94 6.60 14.43
CA PRO A 86 20.68 6.37 13.00
C PRO A 86 19.98 5.03 12.69
N GLN A 87 20.17 4.01 13.52
CA GLN A 87 19.46 2.74 13.37
C GLN A 87 17.96 2.86 13.64
N GLN A 88 17.56 3.57 14.70
CA GLN A 88 16.17 3.76 15.07
C GLN A 88 15.43 4.64 14.05
N LEU A 89 16.09 5.67 13.51
CA LEU A 89 15.56 6.50 12.42
C LEU A 89 15.28 5.67 11.16
N THR A 90 16.20 4.77 10.81
CA THR A 90 16.05 3.87 9.67
C THR A 90 14.88 2.89 9.86
N GLN A 91 14.70 2.36 11.08
CA GLN A 91 13.60 1.45 11.40
C GLN A 91 12.23 2.16 11.35
N ARG A 92 12.13 3.37 11.88
CA ARG A 92 10.90 4.18 11.80
C ARG A 92 10.54 4.53 10.37
N PHE A 93 11.53 4.84 9.53
CA PHE A 93 11.32 5.04 8.10
C PHE A 93 10.75 3.77 7.44
N LYS A 94 11.38 2.62 7.67
CA LYS A 94 10.90 1.33 7.13
C LYS A 94 9.46 1.03 7.56
N ASN A 95 9.13 1.21 8.84
CA ASN A 95 7.79 0.95 9.36
C ASN A 95 6.74 1.83 8.69
N ARG A 96 7.01 3.13 8.49
CA ARG A 96 6.09 4.04 7.80
C ARG A 96 5.82 3.61 6.36
N VAL A 97 6.88 3.30 5.62
CA VAL A 97 6.75 2.84 4.24
C VAL A 97 5.97 1.53 4.20
N PHE A 98 6.26 0.59 5.10
CA PHE A 98 5.58 -0.69 5.20
C PHE A 98 4.09 -0.53 5.52
N VAL A 99 3.72 0.31 6.48
CA VAL A 99 2.31 0.59 6.81
C VAL A 99 1.57 1.21 5.62
N SER A 100 2.19 2.15 4.90
CA SER A 100 1.57 2.73 3.70
C SER A 100 1.39 1.70 2.56
N LEU A 101 2.32 0.76 2.42
CA LEU A 101 2.23 -0.34 1.46
C LEU A 101 1.12 -1.33 1.84
N LEU A 102 1.02 -1.70 3.11
CA LEU A 102 -0.06 -2.55 3.62
C LEU A 102 -1.44 -1.92 3.43
N MET A 103 -1.56 -0.60 3.64
CA MET A 103 -2.82 0.10 3.38
C MET A 103 -3.19 0.10 1.88
N ALA A 104 -2.20 0.28 1.00
CA ALA A 104 -2.44 0.17 -0.44
C ALA A 104 -2.84 -1.27 -0.83
N GLU A 105 -2.21 -2.27 -0.24
CA GLU A 105 -2.55 -3.69 -0.44
C GLU A 105 -3.93 -4.04 0.13
N PHE A 106 -4.35 -3.43 1.24
CA PHE A 106 -5.69 -3.66 1.78
C PHE A 106 -6.79 -3.25 0.79
N ILE A 107 -6.58 -2.18 0.01
CA ILE A 107 -7.50 -1.78 -1.08
C ILE A 107 -7.59 -2.88 -2.16
N LEU A 108 -6.48 -3.55 -2.48
CA LEU A 108 -6.47 -4.68 -3.40
C LEU A 108 -7.35 -5.83 -2.90
N TRP A 109 -7.23 -6.16 -1.61
CA TRP A 109 -8.03 -7.22 -0.99
C TRP A 109 -9.53 -6.92 -1.02
N LEU A 110 -9.94 -5.67 -0.78
CA LEU A 110 -11.35 -5.26 -0.93
C LEU A 110 -11.87 -5.50 -2.36
N GLY A 111 -11.05 -5.18 -3.37
CA GLY A 111 -11.37 -5.49 -4.77
C GLY A 111 -11.51 -6.99 -5.00
N LEU A 112 -10.53 -7.78 -4.53
CA LEU A 112 -10.51 -9.22 -4.71
C LEU A 112 -11.75 -9.89 -4.09
N ILE A 113 -12.15 -9.46 -2.90
CA ILE A 113 -13.38 -9.92 -2.24
C ILE A 113 -14.62 -9.64 -3.11
N LEU A 114 -14.76 -8.43 -3.67
CA LEU A 114 -15.88 -8.11 -4.57
C LEU A 114 -15.89 -9.02 -5.81
N CYS A 115 -14.72 -9.29 -6.40
CA CYS A 115 -14.63 -10.18 -7.55
C CYS A 115 -15.05 -11.61 -7.20
N LEU A 116 -14.59 -12.14 -6.06
CA LEU A 116 -14.96 -13.47 -5.57
C LEU A 116 -16.43 -13.56 -5.15
N LEU A 117 -17.08 -12.45 -4.84
CA LEU A 117 -18.53 -12.42 -4.59
C LEU A 117 -19.36 -12.37 -5.88
N GLY A 118 -18.71 -12.37 -7.05
CA GLY A 118 -19.40 -12.30 -8.34
C GLY A 118 -19.83 -10.88 -8.74
N ASP A 119 -19.28 -9.83 -8.10
CA ASP A 119 -19.54 -8.45 -8.51
C ASP A 119 -18.99 -8.16 -9.91
N HIS A 120 -19.43 -7.06 -10.52
CA HIS A 120 -18.90 -6.61 -11.81
C HIS A 120 -17.37 -6.50 -11.79
N ILE A 121 -16.73 -7.10 -12.80
CA ILE A 121 -15.29 -7.02 -13.05
C ILE A 121 -14.78 -5.56 -13.07
N PHE A 122 -15.60 -4.62 -13.56
CA PHE A 122 -15.23 -3.21 -13.59
C PHE A 122 -14.94 -2.64 -12.19
N SER A 123 -15.70 -3.07 -11.17
CA SER A 123 -15.50 -2.63 -9.79
C SER A 123 -14.13 -3.07 -9.25
N PHE A 124 -13.74 -4.30 -9.59
CA PHE A 124 -12.44 -4.86 -9.25
C PHE A 124 -11.31 -4.08 -9.92
N TYR A 125 -11.43 -3.76 -11.21
CA TYR A 125 -10.42 -2.98 -11.94
C TYR A 125 -10.21 -1.57 -11.39
N LEU A 126 -11.27 -0.93 -10.86
CA LEU A 126 -11.12 0.35 -10.20
C LEU A 126 -10.33 0.24 -8.90
N LEU A 127 -10.65 -0.73 -8.04
CA LEU A 127 -9.97 -0.90 -6.74
C LEU A 127 -8.52 -1.35 -6.90
N ILE A 128 -8.23 -2.23 -7.85
CA ILE A 128 -6.84 -2.60 -8.15
C ILE A 128 -6.05 -1.43 -8.74
N GLY A 129 -6.68 -0.62 -9.61
CA GLY A 129 -6.08 0.60 -10.14
C GLY A 129 -5.74 1.59 -9.02
N LEU A 130 -6.67 1.81 -8.08
CA LEU A 130 -6.47 2.64 -6.88
C LEU A 130 -5.34 2.10 -5.99
N SER A 131 -5.29 0.78 -5.79
CA SER A 131 -4.22 0.11 -5.02
C SER A 131 -2.85 0.33 -5.66
N VAL A 132 -2.71 0.05 -6.96
CA VAL A 132 -1.45 0.25 -7.71
C VAL A 132 -1.06 1.72 -7.71
N LEU A 133 -2.02 2.62 -7.92
CA LEU A 133 -1.78 4.07 -7.86
C LEU A 133 -1.27 4.49 -6.48
N ALA A 134 -1.88 4.00 -5.40
CA ALA A 134 -1.40 4.24 -4.05
C ALA A 134 0.02 3.69 -3.84
N MET A 135 0.34 2.48 -4.31
CA MET A 135 1.70 1.91 -4.24
C MET A 135 2.72 2.78 -4.98
N ILE A 136 2.36 3.36 -6.13
CA ILE A 136 3.23 4.26 -6.90
C ILE A 136 3.44 5.59 -6.15
N ILE A 137 2.37 6.19 -5.64
CA ILE A 137 2.44 7.46 -4.89
C ILE A 137 3.27 7.30 -3.62
N TYR A 138 3.08 6.20 -2.88
CA TYR A 138 3.77 5.89 -1.63
C TYR A 138 5.10 5.16 -1.82
N ARG A 139 5.71 5.24 -3.00
CA ARG A 139 7.03 4.66 -3.27
C ARG A 139 8.09 5.16 -2.25
N PRO A 140 9.02 4.30 -1.80
CA PRO A 140 10.12 4.72 -0.93
C PRO A 140 11.03 5.73 -1.64
N GLN A 141 11.11 6.95 -1.11
CA GLN A 141 11.97 8.00 -1.64
C GLN A 141 13.19 8.24 -0.74
N PRO A 142 14.40 8.42 -1.30
CA PRO A 142 15.61 8.68 -0.53
C PRO A 142 15.64 10.07 0.13
N SER A 143 14.83 11.00 -0.35
CA SER A 143 14.66 12.35 0.22
C SER A 143 14.13 12.30 1.65
N GLU A 144 13.27 11.34 1.97
CA GLU A 144 12.67 11.20 3.31
C GLU A 144 13.69 10.81 4.39
N LEU A 145 14.74 10.07 4.03
CA LEU A 145 15.84 9.76 4.94
C LEU A 145 16.74 10.98 5.20
N ASN A 146 16.84 11.91 4.26
CA ASN A 146 17.65 13.12 4.42
C ASN A 146 16.98 14.13 5.36
N GLU A 147 15.66 14.30 5.20
CA GLU A 147 14.85 15.20 6.04
C GLU A 147 14.78 14.75 7.51
N LEU A 148 15.00 13.46 7.78
CA LEU A 148 15.05 12.93 9.15
C LEU A 148 16.39 13.18 9.84
N HIS A 149 17.44 13.56 9.09
CA HIS A 149 18.78 13.83 9.62
C HIS A 149 19.10 15.35 9.68
N THR A 150 18.18 16.22 9.25
CA THR A 150 18.33 17.69 9.24
C THR A 150 17.37 18.40 10.18
#